data_AF-A0A0C3PJQ1-F1
#
_entry.id   AF-A0A0C3PJQ1-F1
#
_cell.length_a   1.000
_cell.length_b   1.000
_cell.length_c   1.000
_cell.angle_alpha   90.00
_cell.angle_beta   90.00
_cell.angle_gamma   90.00
#
_symmetry.space_group_name_H-M   'P 1'
#
loop_
_entity.id
_entity.type
_entity.pdbx_description
1 polymer ?
#
loop_
_entity_poly.entity_id
_entity_poly.type
_entity_poly.pdbx_seq_one_letter_code
_entity_poly.pdbx_strand_id
1 'polypeptide(L)'
;MTLSVLIVCLGNICRSPMGEAVLKHEAEKRGIIIKVDSAGTGAYHLGNDPDERTVKTCKEHDVPINHSARQVQQSDFKDFQYILAADESNLRNLEAIRPRSATAQLRLWGSYLDNKPIPDPYYGGITGFQRCFEQCTNLSNAFLDEVVGK
;
A
#
# COMPACT_ATOMS: atom_id res chain seq x y z
N MET A 1 -8.28 18.99 6.67
CA MET A 1 -8.24 18.10 5.50
C MET A 1 -7.81 16.72 5.99
N THR A 2 -8.51 15.66 5.59
CA THR A 2 -8.17 14.28 5.98
C THR A 2 -7.05 13.78 5.08
N LEU A 3 -5.98 13.23 5.66
CA LEU A 3 -4.88 12.62 4.91
C LEU A 3 -5.42 11.48 4.03
N SER A 4 -5.03 11.39 2.76
CA SER A 4 -5.47 10.33 1.85
C SER A 4 -4.31 9.65 1.12
N VAL A 5 -4.25 8.32 1.21
CA VAL A 5 -3.14 7.51 0.72
C VAL A 5 -3.65 6.33 -0.09
N LEU A 6 -3.03 6.07 -1.24
CA LEU A 6 -3.24 4.87 -2.06
C LEU A 6 -1.97 4.03 -2.07
N ILE A 7 -2.05 2.78 -1.58
CA ILE A 7 -0.93 1.83 -1.65
C ILE A 7 -1.03 1.02 -2.94
N VAL A 8 0.06 0.91 -3.69
CA VAL A 8 0.03 0.26 -5.02
C VAL A 8 1.08 -0.82 -5.15
N CYS A 9 0.64 -2.01 -5.59
CA CYS A 9 1.54 -3.09 -6.02
C CYS A 9 1.21 -3.57 -7.44
N LEU A 10 1.69 -4.75 -7.84
CA LEU A 10 1.39 -5.31 -9.16
C LEU A 10 -0.06 -5.79 -9.27
N GLY A 11 -0.44 -6.80 -8.47
CA GLY A 11 -1.70 -7.53 -8.62
C GLY A 11 -2.80 -7.19 -7.61
N ASN A 12 -2.53 -6.34 -6.62
CA ASN A 12 -3.46 -5.93 -5.56
C ASN A 12 -4.08 -7.08 -4.75
N ILE A 13 -3.35 -8.19 -4.56
CA ILE A 13 -3.78 -9.29 -3.69
C ILE A 13 -2.83 -9.57 -2.53
N CYS A 14 -1.53 -9.29 -2.66
CA CYS A 14 -0.54 -9.57 -1.60
C CYS A 14 -0.13 -8.30 -0.84
N ARG A 15 0.77 -7.50 -1.45
CA ARG A 15 1.48 -6.38 -0.79
C ARG A 15 0.58 -5.18 -0.50
N SER A 16 -0.16 -4.68 -1.49
CA SER A 16 -0.92 -3.45 -1.31
C SER A 16 -2.17 -3.59 -0.43
N PRO A 17 -2.93 -4.71 -0.44
CA PRO A 17 -4.00 -4.92 0.55
C PRO A 17 -3.46 -5.03 1.98
N MET A 18 -2.32 -5.72 2.16
CA MET A 18 -1.63 -5.76 3.46
C MET A 18 -1.20 -4.36 3.89
N GLY A 19 -0.62 -3.58 2.98
CA GLY A 19 -0.18 -2.22 3.25
C GLY A 19 -1.32 -1.27 3.61
N GLU A 20 -2.47 -1.39 2.95
CA GLU A 20 -3.68 -0.63 3.29
C GLU A 20 -4.14 -0.95 4.71
N ALA A 21 -4.32 -2.23 5.01
CA ALA A 21 -4.80 -2.69 6.31
C ALA A 21 -3.85 -2.25 7.43
N VAL A 22 -2.54 -2.41 7.24
CA VAL A 22 -1.52 -2.03 8.21
C VAL A 22 -1.44 -0.52 8.40
N LEU A 23 -1.38 0.27 7.32
CA LEU A 23 -1.29 1.74 7.45
C LEU A 23 -2.52 2.30 8.17
N LYS A 24 -3.71 1.80 7.83
CA LYS A 24 -4.95 2.19 8.50
C LYS A 24 -4.91 1.85 10.00
N HIS A 25 -4.51 0.62 10.35
CA HIS A 25 -4.43 0.16 11.74
C HIS A 25 -3.43 0.97 12.57
N GLU A 26 -2.24 1.24 12.03
CA GLU A 26 -1.22 2.03 12.72
C GLU A 26 -1.66 3.50 12.89
N ALA A 27 -2.35 4.08 11.90
CA ALA A 27 -2.92 5.42 12.02
C ALA A 27 -4.03 5.47 13.09
N GLU A 28 -4.90 4.47 13.15
CA GLU A 28 -5.96 4.36 14.17
C GLU A 28 -5.39 4.28 15.59
N LYS A 29 -4.36 3.45 15.81
CA LYS A 29 -3.62 3.39 17.09
C LYS A 29 -3.06 4.74 17.55
N ARG A 30 -2.68 5.59 16.59
CA ARG A 30 -2.12 6.92 16.81
C ARG A 30 -3.19 8.03 16.87
N GLY A 31 -4.48 7.69 16.74
CA GLY A 31 -5.58 8.65 16.69
C GLY A 31 -5.53 9.57 15.45
N ILE A 32 -4.96 9.10 14.34
CA ILE A 32 -4.82 9.84 13.09
C ILE A 32 -5.98 9.45 12.16
N ILE A 33 -6.77 10.44 11.74
CA ILE A 33 -7.84 10.23 10.77
C ILE A 33 -7.23 10.24 9.36
N ILE A 34 -7.29 9.09 8.68
CA ILE A 34 -6.74 8.88 7.35
C ILE A 34 -7.72 8.10 6.47
N LYS A 35 -7.77 8.42 5.18
CA LYS A 35 -8.37 7.59 4.13
C LYS A 35 -7.26 6.76 3.51
N VAL A 36 -7.35 5.44 3.58
CA VAL A 36 -6.42 4.51 2.91
C VAL A 36 -7.22 3.63 1.97
N ASP A 37 -6.64 3.32 0.82
CA ASP A 37 -7.14 2.37 -0.16
C ASP A 37 -5.92 1.68 -0.80
N SER A 38 -6.14 0.61 -1.56
CA SER A 38 -5.09 -0.06 -2.32
C SER A 38 -5.52 -0.43 -3.73
N ALA A 39 -4.52 -0.48 -4.62
CA ALA A 39 -4.75 -0.83 -6.03
C ALA A 39 -3.54 -1.57 -6.64
N GLY A 40 -3.76 -2.06 -7.86
CA GLY A 40 -2.78 -2.77 -8.68
C GLY A 40 -2.45 -1.99 -9.95
N THR A 41 -1.19 -2.04 -10.37
CA THR A 41 -0.81 -1.55 -11.71
C THR A 41 -1.30 -2.49 -12.82
N GLY A 42 -1.40 -3.80 -12.52
CA GLY A 42 -2.03 -4.79 -13.38
C GLY A 42 -3.50 -5.03 -13.04
N ALA A 43 -4.21 -5.70 -13.96
CA ALA A 43 -5.63 -6.04 -13.84
C ALA A 43 -5.85 -7.57 -13.68
N TYR A 44 -4.82 -8.32 -13.25
CA TYR A 44 -4.84 -9.79 -13.24
C TYR A 44 -5.87 -10.42 -12.28
N HIS A 45 -6.23 -9.69 -11.22
CA HIS A 45 -7.04 -10.19 -10.12
C HIS A 45 -8.25 -9.31 -9.81
N LEU A 46 -8.74 -8.52 -10.78
CA LEU A 46 -9.87 -7.61 -10.55
C LEU A 46 -11.05 -8.31 -9.88
N GLY A 47 -11.50 -7.76 -8.74
CA GLY A 47 -12.61 -8.27 -7.93
C GLY A 47 -12.26 -9.41 -6.99
N ASN A 48 -11.05 -9.99 -7.06
CA ASN A 48 -10.66 -11.04 -6.14
C ASN A 48 -10.36 -10.49 -4.74
N ASP A 49 -10.57 -11.33 -3.74
CA ASP A 49 -10.13 -11.08 -2.36
C ASP A 49 -8.59 -11.09 -2.26
N PRO A 50 -8.01 -10.54 -1.17
CA PRO A 50 -6.58 -10.63 -0.92
C PRO A 50 -6.13 -12.09 -0.82
N ASP A 51 -4.87 -12.35 -1.12
CA ASP A 51 -4.26 -13.67 -1.00
C ASP A 51 -4.49 -14.21 0.42
N GLU A 52 -4.88 -15.48 0.53
CA GLU A 52 -5.18 -16.10 1.83
C GLU A 52 -4.01 -15.99 2.82
N ARG A 53 -2.77 -15.97 2.34
CA ARG A 53 -1.57 -15.78 3.16
C ARG A 53 -1.47 -14.35 3.67
N THR A 54 -1.86 -13.35 2.88
CA THR A 54 -2.00 -11.96 3.34
C THR A 54 -3.08 -11.87 4.42
N VAL A 55 -4.26 -12.45 4.20
CA VAL A 55 -5.35 -12.46 5.19
C VAL A 55 -4.92 -13.16 6.48
N LYS A 56 -4.27 -14.32 6.37
CA LYS A 56 -3.75 -15.07 7.51
C LYS A 56 -2.72 -14.27 8.30
N THR A 57 -1.74 -13.67 7.62
CA THR A 57 -0.71 -12.86 8.29
C THR A 57 -1.34 -11.65 8.98
N CYS A 58 -2.23 -10.89 8.33
CA CYS A 58 -2.91 -9.77 8.98
C CYS A 58 -3.71 -10.23 10.23
N LYS A 59 -4.41 -11.36 10.13
CA LYS A 59 -5.16 -11.94 11.26
C LYS A 59 -4.26 -12.36 12.43
N GLU A 60 -3.08 -12.91 12.17
CA GLU A 60 -2.11 -13.29 13.21
C GLU A 60 -1.58 -12.09 14.01
N HIS A 61 -1.65 -10.88 13.43
CA HIS A 61 -1.25 -9.62 14.06
C HIS A 61 -2.44 -8.74 14.48
N ASP A 62 -3.65 -9.31 14.54
CA ASP A 62 -4.89 -8.62 14.89
C ASP A 62 -5.17 -7.37 14.03
N VAL A 63 -4.77 -7.40 12.75
CA VAL A 63 -5.01 -6.35 11.76
C VAL A 63 -6.21 -6.73 10.90
N PRO A 64 -7.34 -6.01 10.97
CA PRO A 64 -8.48 -6.26 10.11
C PRO A 64 -8.14 -5.96 8.65
N ILE A 65 -8.53 -6.86 7.75
CA ILE A 65 -8.36 -6.67 6.31
C ILE A 65 -9.65 -7.09 5.60
N ASN A 66 -10.12 -6.21 4.73
CA ASN A 66 -11.24 -6.45 3.83
C ASN A 66 -11.04 -5.55 2.60
N HIS A 67 -10.79 -6.16 1.46
CA HIS A 67 -10.50 -5.45 0.21
C HIS A 67 -10.91 -6.29 -0.98
N SER A 68 -11.23 -5.66 -2.11
CA SER A 68 -11.39 -6.36 -3.38
C SER A 68 -10.47 -5.73 -4.40
N ALA A 69 -9.65 -6.57 -5.04
CA ALA A 69 -8.59 -6.10 -5.90
C ALA A 69 -9.12 -5.21 -7.04
N ARG A 70 -8.49 -4.05 -7.23
CA ARG A 70 -8.83 -3.09 -8.28
C ARG A 70 -7.58 -2.58 -8.98
N GLN A 71 -7.75 -2.09 -10.21
CA GLN A 71 -6.69 -1.43 -10.94
C GLN A 71 -6.66 0.06 -10.61
N VAL A 72 -5.46 0.64 -10.57
CA VAL A 72 -5.25 2.08 -10.48
C VAL A 72 -5.94 2.78 -11.66
N GLN A 73 -6.64 3.88 -11.37
CA GLN A 73 -7.29 4.75 -12.34
C GLN A 73 -6.58 6.11 -12.40
N GLN A 74 -6.71 6.82 -13.51
CA GLN A 74 -6.12 8.17 -13.63
C GLN A 74 -6.73 9.17 -12.62
N SER A 75 -7.97 8.96 -12.17
CA SER A 75 -8.60 9.78 -11.12
C SER A 75 -7.91 9.63 -9.77
N ASP A 76 -7.32 8.48 -9.47
CA ASP A 76 -6.62 8.23 -8.20
C ASP A 76 -5.50 9.26 -7.96
N PHE A 77 -4.85 9.74 -9.02
CA PHE A 77 -3.81 10.78 -8.96
C PHE A 77 -4.31 12.18 -8.57
N LYS A 78 -5.63 12.35 -8.44
CA LYS A 78 -6.29 13.56 -7.93
C LYS A 78 -7.04 13.28 -6.62
N ASP A 79 -7.61 12.09 -6.49
CA ASP A 79 -8.43 11.70 -5.34
C ASP A 79 -7.58 11.42 -4.08
N PHE A 80 -6.30 11.10 -4.25
CA PHE A 80 -5.35 10.83 -3.17
C PHE A 80 -4.24 11.89 -3.09
N GLN A 81 -3.81 12.19 -1.87
CA GLN A 81 -2.67 13.08 -1.64
C GLN A 81 -1.34 12.36 -1.85
N TYR A 82 -1.29 11.07 -1.51
CA TYR A 82 -0.10 10.23 -1.66
C TYR A 82 -0.44 8.95 -2.41
N ILE A 83 0.43 8.57 -3.34
CA ILE A 83 0.42 7.25 -3.97
C ILE A 83 1.76 6.59 -3.69
N LEU A 84 1.74 5.46 -2.99
CA LEU A 84 2.93 4.79 -2.50
C LEU A 84 3.14 3.47 -3.23
N ALA A 85 4.17 3.42 -4.08
CA ALA A 85 4.53 2.25 -4.86
C ALA A 85 5.32 1.24 -4.01
N ALA A 86 4.92 -0.03 -4.03
CA ALA A 86 5.59 -1.09 -3.27
C ALA A 86 7.01 -1.38 -3.78
N ASP A 87 7.24 -1.27 -5.10
CA ASP A 87 8.55 -1.44 -5.71
C ASP A 87 8.79 -0.47 -6.88
N GLU A 88 10.01 -0.46 -7.40
CA GLU A 88 10.45 0.38 -8.53
C GLU A 88 9.70 0.10 -9.84
N SER A 89 9.25 -1.13 -10.06
CA SER A 89 8.46 -1.48 -11.24
C SER A 89 7.07 -0.86 -11.15
N ASN A 90 6.45 -0.92 -9.97
CA ASN A 90 5.18 -0.27 -9.70
C ASN A 90 5.30 1.25 -9.84
N LEU A 91 6.38 1.84 -9.33
CA LEU A 91 6.65 3.27 -9.48
C LEU A 91 6.74 3.69 -10.95
N ARG A 92 7.53 2.98 -11.76
CA ARG A 92 7.64 3.25 -13.21
C ARG A 92 6.29 3.10 -13.94
N ASN A 93 5.52 2.07 -13.62
CA ASN A 93 4.20 1.87 -14.22
C ASN A 93 3.23 2.99 -13.86
N LEU A 94 3.27 3.48 -12.62
CA LEU A 94 2.46 4.61 -12.16
C LEU A 94 2.86 5.91 -12.86
N GLU A 95 4.17 6.19 -13.00
CA GLU A 95 4.64 7.37 -13.75
C GLU A 95 4.21 7.32 -15.22
N ALA A 96 4.20 6.13 -15.84
CA ALA A 96 3.78 5.97 -17.24
C ALA A 96 2.29 6.32 -17.49
N ILE A 97 1.43 6.17 -16.47
CA ILE A 97 -0.01 6.47 -16.57
C ILE A 97 -0.41 7.77 -15.87
N ARG A 98 0.55 8.47 -15.24
CA ARG A 98 0.30 9.67 -14.45
C ARG A 98 -0.18 10.82 -15.34
N PRO A 99 -1.39 11.38 -15.12
CA PRO A 99 -1.85 12.51 -15.90
C PRO A 99 -1.08 13.79 -15.54
N ARG A 100 -0.88 14.71 -16.50
CA ARG A 100 -0.22 16.00 -16.25
C ARG A 100 -0.88 16.84 -15.16
N SER A 101 -2.20 16.66 -14.97
CA SER A 101 -2.98 17.34 -13.93
C SER A 101 -2.96 16.62 -12.57
N ALA A 102 -2.10 15.62 -12.37
CA ALA A 102 -1.98 14.90 -11.11
C ALA A 102 -1.55 15.84 -9.98
N THR A 103 -2.21 15.73 -8.83
CA THR A 103 -1.86 16.47 -7.60
C THR A 103 -1.23 15.55 -6.55
N ALA A 104 -1.39 14.24 -6.68
CA ALA A 104 -0.81 13.26 -5.77
C ALA A 104 0.73 13.30 -5.77
N GLN A 105 1.31 13.17 -4.58
CA GLN A 105 2.72 12.86 -4.39
C GLN A 105 2.93 11.35 -4.65
N LEU A 106 3.52 11.03 -5.79
CA LEU A 106 3.90 9.66 -6.15
C LEU A 106 5.31 9.35 -5.66
N ARG A 107 5.48 8.34 -4.81
CA ARG A 107 6.78 7.94 -4.24
C ARG A 107 6.93 6.43 -4.16
N LEU A 108 8.17 5.95 -4.15
CA LEU A 108 8.48 4.62 -3.63
C LEU A 108 8.16 4.61 -2.13
N TRP A 109 7.40 3.63 -1.66
CA TRP A 109 7.04 3.55 -0.24
C TRP A 109 8.28 3.39 0.64
N GLY A 110 9.25 2.58 0.20
CA GLY A 110 10.55 2.41 0.85
C GLY A 110 11.31 3.71 1.14
N SER A 111 11.03 4.80 0.41
CA SER A 111 11.72 6.09 0.59
C SER A 111 11.48 6.77 1.94
N TYR A 112 10.49 6.32 2.71
CA TYR A 112 10.23 6.81 4.07
C TYR A 112 11.16 6.18 5.13
N LEU A 113 11.93 5.14 4.79
CA LEU A 113 12.80 4.45 5.76
C LEU A 113 14.21 4.20 5.23
N ASP A 114 14.36 3.41 4.18
CA ASP A 114 15.68 2.93 3.72
C ASP A 114 15.84 2.87 2.19
N ASN A 115 14.89 3.45 1.45
CA ASN A 115 14.81 3.42 -0.01
C ASN A 115 14.77 2.01 -0.63
N LYS A 116 14.39 0.97 0.13
CA LYS A 116 14.27 -0.39 -0.42
C LYS A 116 12.84 -0.72 -0.86
N PRO A 117 12.68 -1.48 -1.96
CA PRO A 117 11.38 -1.99 -2.35
C PRO A 117 10.88 -3.05 -1.35
N ILE A 118 9.56 -3.22 -1.30
CA ILE A 118 8.90 -4.35 -0.65
C ILE A 118 8.93 -5.55 -1.61
N PRO A 119 9.71 -6.61 -1.35
CA PRO A 119 9.80 -7.77 -2.23
C PRO A 119 8.44 -8.43 -2.42
N ASP A 120 8.18 -8.94 -3.63
CA ASP A 120 6.94 -9.66 -3.90
C ASP A 120 6.94 -11.03 -3.19
N PRO A 121 6.01 -11.29 -2.24
CA PRO A 121 5.99 -12.55 -1.51
C PRO A 121 5.27 -13.67 -2.26
N TYR A 122 4.65 -13.42 -3.41
CA TYR A 122 3.68 -14.32 -4.05
C TYR A 122 4.22 -15.73 -4.34
N TYR A 123 5.45 -15.83 -4.87
CA TYR A 123 6.13 -17.10 -5.15
C TYR A 123 6.88 -17.67 -3.93
N GLY A 124 6.81 -16.98 -2.78
CA GLY A 124 7.38 -17.43 -1.52
C GLY A 124 6.38 -18.18 -0.63
N GLY A 125 6.88 -18.68 0.50
CA GLY A 125 6.05 -19.21 1.58
C GLY A 125 5.57 -18.13 2.55
N ILE A 126 4.89 -18.55 3.61
CA ILE A 126 4.34 -17.65 4.65
C ILE A 126 5.39 -16.71 5.27
N THR A 127 6.66 -17.12 5.34
CA THR A 127 7.76 -16.27 5.81
C THR A 127 7.92 -14.99 4.97
N GLY A 128 7.66 -15.06 3.65
CA GLY A 128 7.68 -13.88 2.78
C GLY A 128 6.59 -12.88 3.13
N PHE A 129 5.40 -13.39 3.48
CA PHE A 129 4.26 -12.56 3.89
C PHE A 129 4.49 -11.93 5.27
N GLN A 130 5.08 -12.65 6.22
CA GLN A 130 5.47 -12.08 7.52
C GLN A 130 6.48 -10.93 7.37
N ARG A 131 7.51 -11.11 6.54
CA ARG A 131 8.47 -10.03 6.23
C ARG A 131 7.82 -8.84 5.53
N CYS A 132 6.89 -9.10 4.61
CA CYS A 132 6.10 -8.05 3.97
C CYS A 132 5.30 -7.26 5.01
N PHE A 133 4.68 -7.94 5.98
CA PHE A 133 3.92 -7.30 7.06
C PHE A 133 4.83 -6.43 7.93
N GLU A 134 5.98 -6.94 8.36
CA GLU A 134 6.97 -6.17 9.12
C GLU A 134 7.42 -4.91 8.36
N GLN A 135 7.69 -5.03 7.05
CA GLN A 135 8.04 -3.87 6.22
C GLN A 135 6.88 -2.88 6.10
N CYS A 136 5.65 -3.34 5.84
CA CYS A 136 4.47 -2.48 5.81
C CYS A 136 4.29 -1.73 7.13
N THR A 137 4.50 -2.39 8.28
CA THR A 137 4.39 -1.77 9.60
C THR A 137 5.45 -0.69 9.80
N ASN A 138 6.72 -0.99 9.51
CA ASN A 138 7.81 -0.03 9.68
C ASN A 138 7.66 1.18 8.74
N LEU A 139 7.29 0.94 7.48
CA LEU A 139 7.09 1.98 6.48
C LEU A 139 5.83 2.82 6.76
N SER A 140 4.76 2.22 7.32
CA SER A 140 3.58 2.96 7.75
C SER A 140 3.90 3.90 8.89
N ASN A 141 4.63 3.42 9.90
CA ASN A 141 5.06 4.23 11.03
C ASN A 141 5.95 5.39 10.56
N ALA A 142 6.97 5.12 9.75
CA ALA A 142 7.87 6.16 9.21
C ALA A 142 7.13 7.19 8.31
N PHE A 143 6.17 6.73 7.49
CA PHE A 143 5.31 7.62 6.71
C PHE A 143 4.49 8.54 7.60
N LEU A 144 3.85 8.00 8.64
CA LEU A 144 3.03 8.79 9.56
C LEU A 144 3.87 9.79 10.36
N ASP A 145 5.09 9.41 10.79
CA ASP A 145 6.02 10.30 11.48
C ASP A 145 6.40 11.50 10.58
N GLU A 146 6.76 11.25 9.32
CA GLU A 146 7.16 12.29 8.37
C GLU A 146 5.98 13.23 8.01
N VAL A 147 4.81 12.67 7.72
CA VAL A 147 3.68 13.44 7.15
C VAL A 147 2.82 14.11 8.22
N VAL A 148 2.76 13.57 9.44
CA VAL A 148 1.94 14.11 10.52
C VAL A 148 2.78 14.83 11.58
N GLY A 149 4.10 14.61 11.61
CA GLY A 149 5.02 15.29 12.53
C GLY A 149 4.77 14.94 14.00
N LYS A 150 4.34 13.71 14.27
CA LYS A 150 4.13 13.16 15.61
C LYS A 150 5.09 12.02 15.88
#